data_AF-A0A0N4TEU3-F1
#
_entry.id   AF-A0A0N4TEU3-F1
#
_cell.length_a   1.000
_cell.length_b   1.000
_cell.length_c   1.000
_cell.angle_alpha   90.00
_cell.angle_beta   90.00
_cell.angle_gamma   90.00
#
_symmetry.space_group_name_H-M   'P 1'
#
loop_
_entity.id
_entity.type
_entity.pdbx_description
1 polymer ?
#
loop_
_entity_poly.entity_id
_entity_poly.type
_entity_poly.pdbx_seq_one_letter_code
_entity_poly.pdbx_strand_id
1 'polypeptide(L)'
;MFLLPNNMDAIRGYMGRFLRRRILEKEFGGDERSSPQIFRVVEFLPRVLSSVNAFIEKANSRDVTIGPRLFLQCPLNVMQSREWFIKLWNQMIIPYMIKVAKEGCYHYLIFITSFFDTIKLKFKFNIKFLQLNLGIKIFELEI
;
A
#
# COMPACT_ATOMS: atom_id res chain seq x y z
N MET A 1 10.42 30.85 -21.54
CA MET A 1 10.60 29.38 -21.52
C MET A 1 10.07 28.89 -20.18
N PHE A 2 8.86 28.34 -20.14
CA PHE A 2 8.28 27.83 -18.89
C PHE A 2 8.98 26.53 -18.52
N LEU A 3 9.87 26.59 -17.53
CA LEU A 3 10.45 25.40 -16.91
C LEU A 3 9.35 24.78 -16.05
N LEU A 4 8.69 23.73 -16.56
CA LEU A 4 7.83 22.88 -15.74
C LEU A 4 8.70 22.27 -14.63
N PRO A 5 8.46 22.60 -13.35
CA PRO A 5 9.22 22.01 -12.26
C PRO A 5 9.00 20.50 -12.27
N ASN A 6 10.11 19.77 -12.13
CA ASN A 6 10.21 18.31 -12.10
C ASN A 6 8.94 17.63 -11.53
N ASN A 7 8.13 17.07 -12.42
CA ASN A 7 6.77 16.55 -12.14
C ASN A 7 6.75 15.35 -11.18
N MET A 8 7.90 14.81 -10.79
CA MET A 8 8.00 13.62 -9.96
C MET A 8 7.52 13.84 -8.52
N ASP A 9 7.75 15.01 -7.92
CA ASP A 9 7.25 15.33 -6.58
C ASP A 9 5.76 15.70 -6.59
N ALA A 10 5.28 16.29 -7.69
CA ALA A 10 3.87 16.48 -7.94
C ALA A 10 3.14 15.13 -8.07
N ILE A 11 3.71 14.14 -8.78
CA ILE A 11 3.12 12.80 -8.90
C ILE A 11 3.20 12.03 -7.57
N ARG A 12 4.30 12.11 -6.80
CA ARG A 12 4.43 11.44 -5.48
C ARG A 12 3.37 11.91 -4.48
N GLY A 13 3.00 13.19 -4.52
CA GLY A 13 1.95 13.74 -3.67
C GLY A 13 0.52 13.55 -4.19
N TYR A 14 0.34 13.05 -5.43
CA TYR A 14 -0.97 12.97 -6.08
C TYR A 14 -1.98 12.15 -5.27
N MET A 15 -1.62 10.92 -4.89
CA MET A 15 -2.52 10.03 -4.15
C MET A 15 -2.99 10.66 -2.83
N GLY A 16 -2.05 11.23 -2.07
CA GLY A 16 -2.35 11.87 -0.80
C GLY A 16 -3.21 13.13 -0.96
N ARG A 17 -2.98 13.94 -2.01
CA ARG A 17 -3.83 15.12 -2.29
C ARG A 17 -5.22 14.73 -2.78
N PHE A 18 -5.31 13.72 -3.63
CA PHE A 18 -6.58 13.21 -4.15
C PHE A 18 -7.48 12.70 -3.02
N LEU A 19 -6.95 11.85 -2.14
CA LEU A 19 -7.72 11.30 -1.02
C LEU A 19 -8.08 12.37 0.02
N ARG A 20 -7.18 13.32 0.32
CA ARG A 20 -7.51 14.47 1.18
C ARG A 20 -8.62 15.34 0.59
N ARG A 21 -8.59 15.58 -0.72
CA ARG A 21 -9.65 16.32 -1.42
C ARG A 21 -11.00 15.60 -1.30
N ARG A 22 -11.03 14.28 -1.49
CA ARG A 22 -12.27 13.50 -1.31
C ARG A 22 -12.81 13.55 0.13
N ILE A 23 -11.94 13.62 1.14
CA ILE A 23 -12.35 13.83 2.54
C ILE A 23 -13.05 15.17 2.71
N LEU A 24 -12.43 16.24 2.21
CA LEU A 24 -13.01 17.58 2.31
C LEU A 24 -14.35 17.67 1.55
N GLU A 25 -14.43 17.12 0.33
CA GLU A 25 -15.67 17.09 -0.45
C GLU A 25 -16.81 16.37 0.29
N LYS A 26 -16.49 15.31 1.05
CA LYS A 26 -17.44 14.61 1.90
C LYS A 26 -17.91 15.47 3.08
N GLU A 27 -16.98 16.14 3.76
CA GLU A 27 -17.30 17.04 4.89
C GLU A 27 -18.13 18.26 4.44
N PHE A 28 -17.84 18.82 3.26
CA PHE A 28 -18.64 19.91 2.67
C PHE A 28 -20.05 19.46 2.24
N GLY A 29 -20.24 18.17 1.96
CA GLY A 29 -21.53 17.59 1.59
C GLY A 29 -22.52 17.42 2.75
N GLY A 30 -22.18 17.89 3.96
CA GLY A 30 -23.04 17.79 5.15
C GLY A 30 -22.87 16.51 5.96
N ASP A 31 -21.88 15.68 5.60
CA ASP A 31 -21.54 14.47 6.36
C ASP A 31 -20.75 14.82 7.63
N GLU A 32 -20.79 13.95 8.64
CA GLU A 32 -20.07 14.17 9.90
C GLU A 32 -18.56 14.33 9.66
N ARG A 33 -17.92 15.19 10.46
CA ARG A 33 -16.49 15.48 10.33
C ARG A 33 -15.67 14.20 10.38
N SER A 34 -14.75 14.06 9.44
CA SER A 34 -13.99 12.82 9.30
C SER A 34 -13.02 12.63 10.47
N SER A 35 -12.94 11.41 10.97
CA SER A 35 -12.04 11.06 12.09
C SER A 35 -10.60 11.47 11.78
N PRO A 36 -9.87 12.16 12.69
CA PRO A 36 -8.47 12.53 12.47
C PRO A 36 -7.56 11.35 12.10
N GLN A 37 -7.93 10.13 12.48
CA GLN A 37 -7.19 8.92 12.14
C GLN A 37 -7.22 8.59 10.63
N ILE A 38 -8.25 9.02 9.88
CA ILE A 38 -8.32 8.75 8.43
C ILE A 38 -7.19 9.46 7.66
N PHE A 39 -6.78 10.64 8.12
CA PHE A 39 -5.67 11.37 7.50
C PHE A 39 -4.35 10.60 7.64
N ARG A 40 -4.16 9.88 8.76
CA ARG A 40 -3.01 8.98 8.95
C ARG A 40 -3.05 7.81 7.96
N VAL A 41 -4.23 7.26 7.69
CA VAL A 41 -4.41 6.22 6.66
C VAL A 41 -4.05 6.79 5.28
N VAL A 42 -4.54 7.98 4.93
CA VAL A 42 -4.23 8.63 3.65
C VAL A 42 -2.74 8.93 3.48
N GLU A 43 -2.04 9.27 4.56
CA GLU A 43 -0.58 9.47 4.54
C GLU A 43 0.21 8.16 4.46
N PHE A 44 -0.39 7.07 4.91
CA PHE A 44 0.20 5.75 4.92
C PHE A 44 0.23 5.11 3.52
N LEU A 45 -0.88 5.19 2.76
CA LEU A 45 -1.02 4.50 1.47
C LEU A 45 0.09 4.79 0.45
N PRO A 46 0.54 6.05 0.23
CA PRO A 46 1.62 6.33 -0.70
C PRO A 46 2.96 5.70 -0.30
N ARG A 47 3.24 5.61 1.01
CA ARG A 47 4.48 5.01 1.55
C ARG A 47 4.53 3.51 1.33
N VAL A 48 3.38 2.85 1.49
CA VAL A 48 3.23 1.42 1.20
C VAL A 48 3.45 1.17 -0.29
N LEU A 49 2.76 1.90 -1.16
CA LEU A 49 2.89 1.74 -2.60
C LEU A 49 4.35 1.92 -3.04
N SER A 50 5.03 2.95 -2.54
CA SER A 50 6.44 3.18 -2.83
C SER A 50 7.32 2.02 -2.36
N SER A 51 7.04 1.44 -1.20
CA SER A 51 7.82 0.30 -0.68
C SER A 51 7.61 -0.95 -1.54
N VAL A 52 6.36 -1.22 -1.95
CA VAL A 52 6.01 -2.33 -2.83
C VAL A 52 6.66 -2.17 -4.22
N ASN A 53 6.63 -0.97 -4.80
CA ASN A 53 7.24 -0.72 -6.10
C ASN A 53 8.77 -0.86 -6.04
N ALA A 54 9.42 -0.36 -4.98
CA ALA A 54 10.85 -0.57 -4.77
C ALA A 54 11.21 -2.07 -4.62
N PHE A 55 10.33 -2.86 -4.00
CA PHE A 55 10.49 -4.31 -3.95
C PHE A 55 10.41 -4.94 -5.34
N ILE A 56 9.39 -4.57 -6.14
CA ILE A 56 9.17 -5.11 -7.49
C ILE A 56 10.38 -4.80 -8.36
N GLU A 57 10.82 -3.54 -8.40
CA GLU A 57 11.97 -3.10 -9.19
C GLU A 57 13.26 -3.85 -8.83
N LYS A 58 13.46 -4.14 -7.54
CA LYS A 58 14.63 -4.90 -7.06
C LYS A 58 14.50 -6.41 -7.31
N ALA A 59 13.29 -6.96 -7.28
CA ALA A 59 13.03 -8.37 -7.53
C ALA A 59 13.15 -8.71 -9.01
N ASN A 60 12.55 -7.90 -9.89
CA ASN A 60 12.56 -8.09 -11.34
C ASN A 60 12.37 -6.75 -12.06
N SER A 61 13.39 -6.28 -12.79
CA SER A 61 13.33 -5.01 -13.51
C SER A 61 12.45 -5.03 -14.77
N ARG A 62 11.97 -6.20 -15.20
CA ARG A 62 11.11 -6.36 -16.38
C ARG A 62 9.61 -6.24 -16.05
N ASP A 63 9.23 -6.39 -14.79
CA ASP A 63 7.83 -6.38 -14.38
C ASP A 63 7.28 -4.97 -14.19
N VAL A 64 5.99 -4.81 -14.47
CA VAL A 64 5.28 -3.53 -14.33
C VAL A 64 5.04 -3.21 -12.84
N THR A 65 5.32 -1.98 -12.42
CA THR A 65 5.04 -1.56 -11.03
C THR A 65 3.55 -1.32 -10.80
N ILE A 66 3.14 -1.31 -9.53
CA ILE A 66 1.74 -1.08 -9.18
C ILE A 66 1.43 0.41 -9.29
N GLY A 67 0.35 0.75 -10.02
CA GLY A 67 -0.14 2.12 -10.15
C GLY A 67 -0.97 2.58 -8.94
N PRO A 68 -1.09 3.89 -8.71
CA PRO A 68 -1.83 4.44 -7.57
C PRO A 68 -3.33 4.14 -7.60
N ARG A 69 -3.89 3.78 -8.76
CA ARG A 69 -5.33 3.59 -9.00
C ARG A 69 -5.99 2.66 -8.00
N LEU A 70 -5.31 1.56 -7.63
CA LEU A 70 -5.83 0.62 -6.63
C LEU A 70 -6.10 1.34 -5.30
N PHE A 71 -5.17 2.18 -4.87
CA PHE A 71 -5.22 2.87 -3.58
C PHE A 71 -6.17 4.07 -3.54
N LEU A 72 -6.50 4.66 -4.70
CA LEU A 72 -7.47 5.77 -4.77
C LEU A 72 -8.89 5.35 -4.39
N GLN A 73 -9.18 4.05 -4.37
CA GLN A 73 -10.46 3.47 -3.98
C GLN A 73 -10.64 3.35 -2.46
N CYS A 74 -9.64 3.78 -1.66
CA CYS A 74 -9.70 3.72 -0.21
C CYS A 74 -11.01 4.35 0.34
N PRO A 75 -11.79 3.61 1.14
CA PRO A 75 -12.91 4.17 1.89
C PRO A 75 -12.47 5.31 2.81
N LEU A 76 -13.31 6.32 2.99
CA LEU A 76 -13.03 7.49 3.84
C LEU A 76 -13.53 7.28 5.29
N ASN A 77 -13.47 6.04 5.76
CA ASN A 77 -13.80 5.64 7.11
C ASN A 77 -12.70 4.70 7.61
N VAL A 78 -12.26 4.87 8.85
CA VAL A 78 -11.09 4.17 9.39
C VAL A 78 -11.28 2.65 9.37
N MET A 79 -12.42 2.15 9.86
CA MET A 79 -12.69 0.71 9.92
C MET A 79 -12.79 0.10 8.52
N GLN A 80 -13.58 0.73 7.64
CA GLN A 80 -13.73 0.26 6.26
C GLN A 80 -12.41 0.32 5.49
N SER A 81 -11.59 1.36 5.71
CA SER A 81 -10.27 1.47 5.09
C SER A 81 -9.32 0.37 5.55
N ARG A 82 -9.41 -0.07 6.82
CA ARG A 82 -8.64 -1.19 7.36
C ARG A 82 -9.04 -2.49 6.69
N GLU A 83 -10.33 -2.82 6.66
CA GLU A 83 -10.84 -4.03 6.01
C GLU A 83 -10.53 -4.07 4.51
N TRP A 84 -10.76 -2.95 3.82
CA TRP A 84 -10.45 -2.79 2.41
C TRP A 84 -8.95 -3.00 2.14
N PHE A 85 -8.07 -2.42 2.98
CA PHE A 85 -6.63 -2.54 2.79
C PHE A 85 -6.16 -3.98 3.00
N ILE A 86 -6.67 -4.67 4.03
CA ILE A 86 -6.39 -6.10 4.27
C ILE A 86 -6.75 -6.92 3.03
N LYS A 87 -7.96 -6.71 2.50
CA LYS A 87 -8.46 -7.44 1.35
C LYS A 87 -7.60 -7.17 0.11
N LEU A 88 -7.33 -5.90 -0.19
CA LEU A 88 -6.46 -5.50 -1.30
C LEU A 88 -5.07 -6.14 -1.18
N TRP A 89 -4.49 -6.06 0.02
CA TRP A 89 -3.15 -6.57 0.29
C TRP A 89 -3.07 -8.08 0.06
N ASN A 90 -3.98 -8.84 0.67
CA ASN A 90 -4.00 -10.30 0.57
C ASN A 90 -4.34 -10.82 -0.82
N GLN A 91 -5.28 -10.19 -1.50
CA GLN A 91 -5.83 -10.73 -2.74
C GLN A 91 -5.08 -10.24 -3.98
N MET A 92 -4.46 -9.06 -3.92
CA MET A 92 -3.83 -8.44 -5.09
C MET A 92 -2.34 -8.20 -4.89
N ILE A 93 -1.93 -7.58 -3.78
CA ILE A 93 -0.53 -7.16 -3.60
C ILE A 93 0.39 -8.34 -3.34
N ILE A 94 0.07 -9.19 -2.35
CA ILE A 94 0.89 -10.35 -1.98
C ILE A 94 1.07 -11.32 -3.17
N PRO A 95 0.00 -11.77 -3.85
CA PRO A 95 0.15 -12.71 -4.96
C PRO A 95 1.00 -12.15 -6.09
N TYR A 96 0.86 -10.85 -6.39
CA TYR A 96 1.67 -10.17 -7.39
C TYR A 96 3.15 -10.12 -7.00
N MET A 97 3.45 -9.71 -5.78
CA MET A 97 4.83 -9.66 -5.26
C MET A 97 5.50 -11.04 -5.27
N ILE A 98 4.75 -12.10 -4.93
CA ILE A 98 5.26 -13.48 -5.01
C ILE A 98 5.57 -13.87 -6.45
N LYS A 99 4.67 -13.54 -7.39
CA LYS A 99 4.88 -13.82 -8.82
C LYS A 99 6.16 -13.16 -9.33
N VAL A 100 6.28 -11.84 -9.13
CA VAL A 100 7.45 -11.04 -9.55
C VAL A 100 8.73 -11.62 -8.94
N ALA A 101 8.72 -11.92 -7.65
CA ALA A 101 9.92 -12.43 -6.98
C ALA A 101 10.31 -13.83 -7.47
N LYS A 102 9.33 -14.73 -7.73
CA LYS A 102 9.58 -16.05 -8.32
C LYS A 102 10.21 -15.97 -9.71
N GLU A 103 9.79 -15.00 -10.51
CA GLU A 103 10.26 -14.82 -11.89
C GLU A 103 11.63 -14.10 -11.96
N GLY A 104 11.96 -13.26 -10.97
CA GLY A 104 13.18 -12.46 -10.97
C GLY A 104 14.29 -12.89 -10.01
N CYS A 105 14.03 -13.77 -9.02
CA CYS A 105 15.02 -14.10 -7.99
C CYS A 105 14.94 -15.56 -7.50
N TYR A 106 16.08 -16.28 -7.54
CA TYR A 106 16.18 -17.66 -7.04
C TYR A 106 15.85 -17.80 -5.54
N HIS A 107 16.10 -16.76 -4.73
CA HIS A 107 15.85 -16.74 -3.27
C HIS A 107 14.61 -15.91 -2.89
N TYR A 108 13.57 -15.94 -3.71
CA TYR A 108 12.37 -15.11 -3.56
C TYR A 108 11.71 -15.20 -2.18
N LEU A 109 11.76 -16.35 -1.50
CA LEU A 109 11.18 -16.51 -0.16
C LEU A 109 11.88 -15.63 0.89
N ILE A 110 13.22 -15.58 0.89
CA ILE A 110 14.01 -14.74 1.81
C ILE A 110 13.79 -13.25 1.50
N PHE A 111 13.68 -12.94 0.22
CA PHE A 111 13.44 -11.58 -0.26
C PHE A 111 12.07 -11.05 0.21
N ILE A 112 11.04 -11.90 0.12
CA ILE A 112 9.69 -11.61 0.59
C ILE A 112 9.63 -11.48 2.11
N THR A 113 10.25 -12.39 2.87
CA THR A 113 10.24 -12.31 4.33
C THR A 113 10.93 -11.04 4.84
N SER A 114 12.09 -10.69 4.27
CA SER A 114 12.81 -9.45 4.63
C SER A 114 12.00 -8.19 4.32
N PHE A 115 11.25 -8.18 3.22
CA PHE A 115 10.34 -7.08 2.92
C PHE A 115 9.23 -6.95 3.96
N PHE A 116 8.59 -8.06 4.33
CA PHE A 116 7.53 -8.05 5.34
C PHE A 116 8.04 -7.63 6.72
N ASP A 117 9.24 -8.03 7.12
CA ASP A 117 9.85 -7.59 8.38
C ASP A 117 10.14 -6.08 8.36
N THR A 118 10.61 -5.56 7.22
CA THR A 118 10.83 -4.12 7.00
C THR A 118 9.52 -3.34 7.11
N ILE A 119 8.44 -3.85 6.54
CA ILE A 119 7.10 -3.27 6.63
C ILE A 119 6.62 -3.33 8.09
N LYS A 120 6.73 -4.48 8.76
CA LYS A 120 6.29 -4.64 10.15
C LYS A 120 6.98 -3.64 11.10
N LEU A 121 8.30 -3.48 10.97
CA LEU A 121 9.09 -2.51 11.76
C LEU A 121 8.71 -1.06 11.46
N LYS A 122 8.53 -0.70 10.18
CA LYS A 122 8.19 0.68 9.79
C LYS A 122 6.76 1.08 10.12
N PHE A 123 5.84 0.12 10.17
CA PHE A 123 4.40 0.43 10.18
C PHE A 123 3.67 -0.01 11.46
N LYS A 124 4.35 -0.62 12.45
CA LYS A 124 3.77 -1.00 13.77
C LYS A 124 2.43 -1.75 13.66
N PHE A 125 2.24 -2.56 12.63
CA PHE A 125 1.08 -3.45 12.57
C PHE A 125 1.28 -4.65 13.50
N ASN A 126 0.25 -5.00 14.28
CA ASN A 126 0.20 -6.25 15.04
C ASN A 126 -0.06 -7.41 14.05
N ILE A 127 1.00 -7.83 13.36
CA ILE A 127 0.95 -8.90 12.35
C ILE A 127 1.35 -10.21 13.00
N LYS A 128 0.42 -11.16 13.10
CA LYS A 128 0.74 -12.57 13.31
C LYS A 128 0.88 -13.25 11.96
N PHE A 129 2.01 -13.93 11.80
CA PHE A 129 2.30 -14.75 10.63
C PHE A 129 2.08 -16.22 11.02
N LEU A 130 0.89 -16.76 10.81
CA LEU A 130 0.66 -18.19 11.00
C LEU A 130 1.30 -18.96 9.85
N GLN A 131 2.26 -19.82 10.19
CA GLN A 131 2.97 -20.67 9.26
C GLN A 131 2.15 -21.95 9.06
N LEU A 132 1.56 -22.14 7.88
CA LEU A 132 0.95 -23.42 7.49
C LEU A 132 1.41 -23.83 6.09
N ASN A 133 2.19 -24.91 6.09
CA ASN A 133 2.52 -25.95 5.10
C ASN A 133 2.60 -25.70 3.58
N LEU A 134 2.26 -24.53 3.01
CA LEU A 134 2.38 -24.27 1.56
C LEU A 134 2.84 -22.85 1.19
N GLY A 135 3.44 -22.11 2.13
CA GLY A 135 4.37 -21.01 1.80
C GLY A 135 3.78 -19.68 1.32
N ILE A 136 2.48 -19.41 1.52
CA ILE A 136 1.88 -18.07 1.27
C ILE A 136 1.04 -17.66 2.47
N LYS A 137 1.36 -16.52 3.09
CA LYS A 137 0.75 -16.01 4.33
C LYS A 137 -0.42 -15.08 4.02
N ILE A 138 -1.56 -15.30 4.67
CA ILE A 138 -2.74 -14.42 4.62
C ILE A 138 -2.76 -13.56 5.89
N PHE A 139 -3.01 -12.26 5.75
CA PHE A 139 -3.16 -11.27 6.83
C PHE A 139 -4.31 -11.66 7.76
N GLU A 140 -4.05 -11.75 9.06
CA GLU A 140 -5.04 -11.49 10.11
C GLU A 140 -4.55 -10.31 10.95
N LEU A 141 -5.43 -9.32 11.12
CA LEU A 141 -5.15 -8.12 11.90
C LEU A 141 -5.73 -8.34 13.29
N GLU A 142 -4.89 -8.73 14.27
CA GLU A 142 -5.33 -8.73 15.66
C GLU A 142 -5.68 -7.29 16.07
N ILE A 143 -6.86 -7.16 16.68
CA ILE A 143 -7.37 -5.92 17.28
C ILE A 143 -6.48 -5.52 18.45
#